data_AF-A0A2E5I6F2-F1
#
_entry.id   AF-A0A2E5I6F2-F1
#
_cell.length_a   1.000
_cell.length_b   1.000
_cell.length_c   1.000
_cell.angle_alpha   90.00
_cell.angle_beta   90.00
_cell.angle_gamma   90.00
#
_symmetry.space_group_name_H-M   'P 1'
#
loop_
_entity.id
_entity.type
_entity.pdbx_description
1 polymer ?
#
loop_
_entity_poly.entity_id
_entity_poly.type
_entity_poly.pdbx_seq_one_letter_code
_entity_poly.pdbx_strand_id
1 'polypeptide(L)'
;MTIWDDIKKNIREVGSVAAEKAEELGKVAATKTEELTKVGKAKLELHQLERDLDKCFASIGRFVFDSTNGENVANFTGNDKYFKYIEEAREIRESIRLKEDRLEEIRNEYNVSEEEEKPIESID
;
A
#
# COMPACT_ATOMS: atom_id res chain seq x y z
N MET A 1 54.40 21.70 -12.47
CA MET A 1 53.23 20.90 -12.04
C MET A 1 53.61 19.44 -12.26
N THR A 2 53.55 18.60 -11.24
CA THR A 2 54.14 17.25 -11.24
C THR A 2 53.07 16.18 -11.45
N ILE A 3 53.36 15.16 -12.25
CA ILE A 3 52.47 14.00 -12.55
C ILE A 3 51.88 13.38 -11.26
N TRP A 4 52.63 13.43 -10.16
CA TRP A 4 52.20 12.97 -8.84
C TRP A 4 51.02 13.78 -8.25
N ASP A 5 50.97 15.08 -8.50
CA ASP A 5 49.87 15.93 -8.04
C ASP A 5 48.60 15.65 -8.85
N ASP A 6 48.73 15.37 -10.15
CA ASP A 6 47.60 14.98 -11.02
C ASP A 6 47.02 13.62 -10.62
N ILE A 7 47.87 12.65 -10.23
CA ILE A 7 47.42 11.35 -9.70
C ILE A 7 46.68 11.53 -8.38
N LYS A 8 47.23 12.32 -7.43
CA LYS A 8 46.56 12.60 -6.15
C LYS A 8 45.22 13.30 -6.34
N LYS A 9 45.13 14.23 -7.29
CA LYS A 9 43.90 14.94 -7.62
C LYS A 9 42.83 13.97 -8.13
N ASN A 10 43.17 13.12 -9.10
CA ASN A 10 42.25 12.12 -9.65
C ASN A 10 41.75 11.12 -8.59
N ILE A 11 42.64 10.61 -7.72
CA ILE A 11 42.23 9.66 -6.66
C ILE A 11 41.25 10.34 -5.68
N ARG A 12 41.49 11.60 -5.33
CA ARG A 12 40.60 12.36 -4.45
C ARG A 12 39.25 12.64 -5.09
N GLU A 13 39.25 12.96 -6.38
CA GLU A 13 38.04 13.21 -7.17
C GLU A 13 37.21 11.94 -7.33
N VAL A 14 37.83 10.82 -7.71
CA VAL A 14 37.17 9.49 -7.78
C VAL A 14 36.60 9.09 -6.42
N GLY A 15 37.35 9.29 -5.33
CA GLY A 15 36.87 9.01 -3.97
C GLY A 15 35.67 9.88 -3.57
N SER A 16 35.67 11.16 -3.95
CA SER A 16 34.56 12.07 -3.71
C SER A 16 33.31 11.69 -4.51
N VAL A 17 33.47 11.40 -5.81
CA VAL A 17 32.37 10.98 -6.69
C VAL A 17 31.80 9.64 -6.24
N ALA A 18 32.63 8.70 -5.80
CA ALA A 18 32.16 7.41 -5.27
C ALA A 18 31.35 7.57 -3.97
N ALA A 19 31.77 8.48 -3.08
CA ALA A 19 31.05 8.76 -1.84
C ALA A 19 29.70 9.42 -2.11
N GLU A 20 29.65 10.39 -3.03
CA GLU A 20 28.40 11.07 -3.44
C GLU A 20 27.42 10.09 -4.08
N LYS A 21 27.87 9.26 -5.03
CA LYS A 21 27.04 8.21 -5.63
C LYS A 21 26.54 7.19 -4.60
N ALA A 22 27.37 6.82 -3.63
CA ALA A 22 26.94 5.91 -2.56
C ALA A 22 25.87 6.54 -1.66
N GLU A 23 25.97 7.84 -1.38
CA GLU A 23 24.96 8.58 -0.62
C GLU A 23 23.63 8.67 -1.37
N GLU A 24 23.67 8.98 -2.67
CA GLU A 24 22.48 9.01 -3.53
C GLU A 24 21.78 7.65 -3.60
N LEU A 25 22.53 6.58 -3.88
CA LEU A 25 21.99 5.22 -3.88
C LEU A 25 21.39 4.84 -2.52
N GLY A 26 22.01 5.30 -1.42
CA GLY A 26 21.49 5.11 -0.06
C GLY A 26 20.15 5.81 0.17
N LYS A 27 19.99 7.04 -0.32
CA LYS A 27 18.72 7.79 -0.24
C LYS A 27 17.62 7.10 -1.04
N VAL A 28 17.89 6.70 -2.28
CA VAL A 28 16.91 6.00 -3.14
C VAL A 28 16.48 4.68 -2.51
N ALA A 29 17.42 3.89 -1.99
CA ALA A 29 17.11 2.63 -1.33
C ALA A 29 16.24 2.83 -0.06
N ALA A 30 16.50 3.88 0.71
CA ALA A 30 15.71 4.23 1.88
C ALA A 30 14.27 4.62 1.49
N THR A 31 14.10 5.49 0.50
CA THR A 31 12.77 5.91 -0.01
C THR A 31 11.96 4.72 -0.52
N LYS A 32 12.56 3.85 -1.33
CA LYS A 32 11.90 2.65 -1.86
C LYS A 32 11.51 1.66 -0.77
N THR A 33 12.34 1.53 0.27
CA THR A 33 12.02 0.68 1.42
C THR A 33 10.84 1.23 2.21
N GLU A 34 10.78 2.55 2.39
CA GLU A 34 9.66 3.22 3.06
C GLU A 34 8.35 3.03 2.28
N GLU A 35 8.37 3.21 0.96
CA GLU A 35 7.22 2.93 0.08
C GLU A 35 6.70 1.50 0.27
N LEU A 36 7.57 0.51 0.07
CA LEU A 36 7.21 -0.91 0.18
C LEU A 36 6.59 -1.22 1.54
N THR A 37 7.11 -0.59 2.60
CA THR A 37 6.58 -0.74 3.97
C THR A 37 5.18 -0.15 4.09
N LYS A 38 4.95 1.08 3.59
CA LYS A 38 3.64 1.74 3.64
C LYS A 38 2.59 0.98 2.82
N VAL A 39 2.93 0.60 1.59
CA VAL A 39 2.07 -0.21 0.71
C VAL A 39 1.77 -1.56 1.34
N GLY A 40 2.79 -2.23 1.89
CA GLY A 40 2.63 -3.52 2.56
C GLY A 40 1.67 -3.44 3.75
N LYS A 41 1.79 -2.42 4.60
CA LYS A 41 0.88 -2.19 5.72
C LYS A 41 -0.56 -1.97 5.24
N ALA A 42 -0.76 -1.10 4.25
CA ALA A 42 -2.08 -0.80 3.71
C ALA A 42 -2.76 -2.06 3.11
N LYS A 43 -2.01 -2.90 2.39
CA LYS A 43 -2.52 -4.19 1.87
C LYS A 43 -2.90 -5.16 2.98
N LEU A 44 -2.15 -5.20 4.07
CA LEU A 44 -2.45 -6.05 5.23
C LEU A 44 -3.78 -5.64 5.87
N GLU A 45 -4.00 -4.34 6.04
CA GLU A 45 -5.26 -3.78 6.55
C GLU A 45 -6.43 -4.08 5.61
N LEU A 46 -6.24 -3.91 4.29
CA LEU A 46 -7.25 -4.23 3.27
C LEU A 46 -7.67 -5.71 3.34
N HIS A 47 -6.71 -6.63 3.35
CA HIS A 47 -7.00 -8.06 3.47
C HIS A 47 -7.69 -8.43 4.78
N GLN A 48 -7.43 -7.70 5.86
CA GLN A 48 -8.15 -7.90 7.11
C GLN A 48 -9.62 -7.49 6.97
N LEU A 49 -9.91 -6.35 6.34
CA LEU A 49 -11.27 -5.90 6.06
C LEU A 49 -12.04 -6.85 5.13
N GLU A 50 -11.38 -7.36 4.07
CA GLU A 50 -11.97 -8.37 3.17
C GLU A 50 -12.40 -9.62 3.94
N ARG A 51 -11.53 -10.13 4.82
CA ARG A 51 -11.84 -11.28 5.68
C ARG A 51 -13.00 -11.00 6.63
N ASP A 52 -13.10 -9.79 7.15
CA ASP A 52 -14.18 -9.42 8.05
C ASP A 52 -15.51 -9.28 7.29
N LEU A 53 -15.47 -8.80 6.04
CA LEU A 53 -16.63 -8.82 5.14
C LEU A 53 -17.09 -10.26 4.85
N ASP A 54 -16.18 -11.17 4.57
CA ASP A 54 -16.50 -12.59 4.36
C ASP A 54 -17.17 -13.22 5.59
N LYS A 55 -16.68 -12.92 6.81
CA LYS A 55 -17.31 -13.37 8.06
C LYS A 55 -18.71 -12.78 8.23
N CYS A 56 -18.89 -11.51 7.85
CA CYS A 56 -20.20 -10.86 7.89
C CYS A 56 -21.18 -11.56 6.93
N PHE A 57 -20.77 -11.84 5.69
CA PHE A 57 -21.58 -12.61 4.75
C PHE A 57 -21.88 -14.03 5.22
N ALA A 58 -20.91 -14.73 5.81
CA ALA A 58 -21.14 -16.03 6.41
C ALA A 58 -22.18 -15.96 7.55
N SER A 59 -22.15 -14.90 8.36
CA SER A 59 -23.12 -14.66 9.44
C SER A 59 -24.52 -14.37 8.90
N ILE A 60 -24.63 -13.58 7.84
CA ILE A 60 -25.89 -13.34 7.12
C ILE A 60 -26.44 -14.64 6.56
N GLY A 61 -25.61 -15.40 5.82
CA GLY A 61 -26.02 -16.66 5.21
C GLY A 61 -26.51 -17.67 6.25
N ARG A 62 -25.79 -17.79 7.37
CA ARG A 62 -26.21 -18.62 8.50
C ARG A 62 -27.54 -18.14 9.08
N PHE A 63 -27.69 -16.84 9.31
CA PHE A 63 -28.94 -16.28 9.85
C PHE A 63 -30.13 -16.56 8.93
N VAL A 64 -29.96 -16.39 7.61
CA VAL A 64 -30.98 -16.70 6.62
C VAL A 64 -31.32 -18.19 6.63
N PHE A 65 -30.32 -19.07 6.63
CA PHE A 65 -30.53 -20.52 6.67
C PHE A 65 -31.28 -20.95 7.94
N ASP A 66 -30.84 -20.51 9.11
CA ASP A 66 -31.47 -20.84 10.40
C ASP A 66 -32.92 -20.33 10.45
N SER A 67 -33.19 -19.18 9.83
CA SER A 67 -34.54 -18.61 9.78
C SER A 67 -35.50 -19.46 8.95
N THR A 68 -35.05 -20.17 7.90
CA THR A 68 -35.93 -21.03 7.07
C THR A 68 -36.62 -22.15 7.85
N ASN A 69 -36.04 -22.58 8.98
CA ASN A 69 -36.57 -23.64 9.84
C ASN A 69 -37.41 -23.14 11.02
N GLY A 70 -37.46 -21.82 11.28
CA GLY A 70 -38.05 -21.24 12.50
C GLY A 70 -39.00 -20.06 12.30
N GLU A 71 -38.84 -19.28 11.24
CA GLU A 71 -39.69 -18.13 10.88
C GLU A 71 -39.90 -18.08 9.36
N ASN A 72 -41.00 -17.49 8.88
CA ASN A 72 -41.15 -17.28 7.43
C ASN A 72 -40.11 -16.24 6.95
N VAL A 73 -39.27 -16.61 5.98
CA VAL A 73 -38.24 -15.75 5.36
C VAL A 73 -38.77 -14.44 4.75
N ALA A 74 -40.09 -14.31 4.57
CA ALA A 74 -40.73 -13.05 4.21
C ALA A 74 -40.58 -11.92 5.26
N ASN A 75 -40.10 -12.23 6.47
CA ASN A 75 -40.08 -11.29 7.60
C ASN A 75 -38.74 -10.54 7.80
N PHE A 76 -37.76 -10.68 6.91
CA PHE A 76 -36.45 -10.02 7.07
C PHE A 76 -36.51 -8.49 7.01
N THR A 77 -37.49 -7.93 6.29
CA THR A 77 -37.75 -6.49 6.20
C THR A 77 -38.18 -5.83 7.50
N GLY A 78 -38.51 -6.61 8.54
CA GLY A 78 -38.77 -6.11 9.90
C GLY A 78 -37.78 -6.65 10.94
N ASN A 79 -36.72 -7.34 10.51
CA ASN A 79 -35.81 -8.02 11.42
C ASN A 79 -34.58 -7.16 11.72
N ASP A 80 -34.55 -6.53 12.89
CA ASP A 80 -33.46 -5.66 13.34
C ASP A 80 -32.08 -6.33 13.28
N LYS A 81 -32.02 -7.64 13.56
CA LYS A 81 -30.76 -8.39 13.55
C LYS A 81 -30.26 -8.57 12.12
N TYR A 82 -31.15 -8.86 11.18
CA TYR A 82 -30.82 -8.92 9.76
C TYR A 82 -30.31 -7.56 9.26
N PHE A 83 -31.01 -6.47 9.58
CA PHE A 83 -30.58 -5.13 9.18
C PHE A 83 -29.20 -4.74 9.73
N LYS A 84 -28.92 -5.09 10.99
CA LYS A 84 -27.59 -4.85 11.57
C LYS A 84 -26.48 -5.53 10.79
N TYR A 85 -26.67 -6.78 10.37
CA TYR A 85 -25.67 -7.46 9.55
C TYR A 85 -25.49 -6.80 8.17
N ILE A 86 -26.58 -6.35 7.55
CA ILE A 86 -26.51 -5.65 6.26
C ILE A 86 -25.79 -4.30 6.39
N GLU A 87 -26.04 -3.56 7.47
CA GLU A 87 -25.35 -2.28 7.71
C GLU A 87 -23.86 -2.49 7.96
N GLU A 88 -23.51 -3.47 8.80
CA GLU A 88 -22.11 -3.84 9.06
C GLU A 88 -21.38 -4.21 7.75
N ALA A 89 -22.00 -5.03 6.89
CA ALA A 89 -21.43 -5.35 5.58
C ALA A 89 -21.24 -4.11 4.69
N ARG A 90 -22.16 -3.14 4.75
CA ARG A 90 -22.05 -1.88 3.98
C ARG A 90 -20.91 -1.02 4.49
N GLU A 91 -20.77 -0.86 5.81
CA GLU A 91 -19.70 -0.09 6.44
C GLU A 91 -18.33 -0.69 6.13
N ILE A 92 -18.19 -2.02 6.18
CA ILE A 92 -16.94 -2.70 5.82
C ILE A 92 -16.63 -2.48 4.34
N ARG A 93 -17.62 -2.58 3.44
CA ARG A 93 -17.40 -2.32 2.00
C ARG A 93 -16.95 -0.88 1.72
N GLU A 94 -17.53 0.10 2.40
CA GLU A 94 -17.09 1.48 2.26
C GLU A 94 -15.67 1.66 2.78
N SER A 95 -15.33 1.01 3.90
CA SER A 95 -13.98 1.04 4.46
C SER A 95 -12.95 0.39 3.52
N ILE A 96 -13.30 -0.71 2.84
CA ILE A 96 -12.47 -1.35 1.80
C ILE A 96 -12.22 -0.36 0.66
N ARG A 97 -13.28 0.26 0.13
CA ARG A 97 -13.16 1.23 -0.97
C ARG A 97 -12.24 2.39 -0.62
N LEU A 98 -12.42 3.01 0.55
CA LEU A 98 -11.56 4.11 1.01
C LEU A 98 -10.10 3.68 1.16
N LYS A 99 -9.85 2.41 1.55
CA LYS A 99 -8.49 1.87 1.66
C LYS A 99 -7.87 1.57 0.29
N GLU A 100 -8.66 1.10 -0.67
CA GLU A 100 -8.23 0.94 -2.06
C GLU A 100 -7.85 2.28 -2.68
N ASP A 101 -8.70 3.31 -2.53
CA ASP A 101 -8.43 4.67 -2.99
C ASP A 101 -7.12 5.21 -2.38
N ARG A 102 -6.93 5.04 -1.06
CA ARG A 102 -5.67 5.45 -0.40
C ARG A 102 -4.45 4.67 -0.89
N LEU A 103 -4.61 3.39 -1.23
CA LEU A 103 -3.52 2.58 -1.78
C LEU A 103 -3.09 3.09 -3.16
N GLU A 104 -4.07 3.50 -3.97
CA GLU A 104 -3.82 4.12 -5.28
C GLU A 104 -3.15 5.50 -5.12
N GLU A 105 -3.58 6.32 -4.16
CA GLU A 105 -2.90 7.58 -3.83
C GLU A 105 -1.43 7.36 -3.46
N ILE A 106 -1.13 6.43 -2.54
CA ILE A 106 0.25 6.10 -2.14
C ILE A 106 1.04 5.67 -3.37
N ARG A 107 0.49 4.79 -4.22
CA ARG A 107 1.16 4.36 -5.44
C ARG A 107 1.47 5.54 -6.38
N ASN A 108 0.56 6.50 -6.49
CA ASN A 108 0.74 7.68 -7.33
C ASN A 108 1.76 8.67 -6.73
N GLU A 109 1.77 8.86 -5.40
CA GLU A 109 2.79 9.67 -4.69
C GLU A 109 4.22 9.19 -5.04
N TYR A 110 4.43 7.87 -5.07
CA TYR A 110 5.75 7.28 -5.34
C TYR A 110 6.10 7.13 -6.84
N ASN A 111 5.11 6.89 -7.72
CA ASN A 111 5.35 6.90 -9.18
C ASN A 111 5.82 8.28 -9.67
N VAL A 112 5.33 9.37 -9.09
CA VAL A 112 5.77 10.74 -9.43
C VAL A 112 7.22 10.98 -8.98
N SER A 113 7.64 10.41 -7.84
CA SER A 113 9.05 10.50 -7.42
C SER A 113 10.02 9.72 -8.30
N GLU A 114 9.60 8.60 -8.91
CA GLU A 114 10.46 7.83 -9.84
C GLU A 114 10.70 8.58 -11.17
N GLU A 115 9.81 9.48 -11.59
CA GLU A 115 9.99 10.28 -12.82
C GLU A 115 10.95 11.48 -12.64
N GLU A 116 11.06 12.02 -11.43
CA GLU A 116 12.02 13.08 -11.08
C GLU A 116 13.45 12.56 -10.90
N GLU A 117 13.63 11.25 -10.65
CA GLU A 117 14.92 10.57 -10.43
C GLU A 117 15.51 9.94 -11.71
N LYS A 118 15.11 10.36 -12.92
CA LYS A 118 15.80 9.87 -14.12
C LYS A 118 17.25 10.34 -14.12
N PRO A 119 18.23 9.42 -14.20
CA PRO A 119 19.64 9.79 -14.30
C PRO A 119 19.84 10.68 -15.51
N ILE A 120 20.56 11.78 -15.33
CA ILE A 120 21.24 12.44 -16.44
C ILE A 120 22.22 11.39 -16.96
N GLU A 121 21.85 10.67 -18.02
CA GLU A 121 22.79 9.87 -18.79
C GLU A 121 23.91 10.81 -19.21
N SER A 122 25.05 10.67 -18.54
CA SER A 122 26.26 11.38 -18.87
C SER A 122 26.65 10.98 -20.29
N ILE A 123 26.53 11.94 -21.19
CA ILE A 123 27.00 11.94 -22.57
C ILE A 123 28.42 11.37 -22.61
N ASP A 124 28.60 10.27 -23.37
CA ASP A 124 29.90 9.71 -23.77
C ASP A 124 30.74 10.73 -24.56
#